data_AF-A0A7W5UDQ1-F1
#
_entry.id   AF-A0A7W5UDQ1-F1
#
_cell.length_a   1.000
_cell.length_b   1.000
_cell.length_c   1.000
_cell.angle_alpha   90.00
_cell.angle_beta   90.00
_cell.angle_gamma   90.00
#
_symmetry.space_group_name_H-M   'P 1'
#
loop_
_entity.id
_entity.type
_entity.pdbx_description
1 polymer ?
#
loop_
_entity_poly.entity_id
_entity_poly.type
_entity_poly.pdbx_seq_one_letter_code
_entity_poly.pdbx_strand_id
1 'polypeptide(L)' 'MKLTGVVTSFDNFCVLLRRDGHSQLVYKHAISTIMPGQPMQMFESEEAAS' A
#
# COMPACT_ATOMS: atom_id res chain seq x y z
N MET A 1 -12.46 -6.50 -7.68
CA MET A 1 -11.75 -7.46 -6.82
C MET A 1 -11.11 -6.68 -5.68
N LYS A 2 -11.10 -7.21 -4.44
CA LYS A 2 -10.37 -6.60 -3.31
C LYS A 2 -9.28 -7.56 -2.87
N LEU A 3 -8.06 -7.05 -2.75
CA LEU A 3 -6.93 -7.76 -2.15
C LEU A 3 -6.77 -7.29 -0.71
N THR A 4 -6.48 -8.21 0.19
CA THR A 4 -6.19 -7.93 1.60
C THR A 4 -4.89 -8.63 1.98
N GLY A 5 -4.13 -8.01 2.87
CA GLY A 5 -2.84 -8.53 3.30
C GLY A 5 -1.97 -7.41 3.85
N VAL A 6 -0.71 -7.76 4.12
CA VAL A 6 0.31 -6.83 4.58
C VAL A 6 1.27 -6.55 3.44
N VAL A 7 1.55 -5.28 3.19
CA VAL A 7 2.62 -4.88 2.25
C VAL A 7 3.95 -5.20 2.90
N THR A 8 4.73 -6.10 2.31
CA THR A 8 6.04 -6.51 2.85
C THR A 8 7.21 -5.85 2.12
N SER A 9 7.01 -5.43 0.87
CA SER A 9 7.98 -4.67 0.09
C SER A 9 7.28 -3.93 -1.05
N PHE A 10 7.96 -2.93 -1.62
CA PHE A 10 7.49 -2.18 -2.77
C PHE A 10 8.68 -1.66 -3.58
N ASP A 11 8.42 -1.37 -4.85
CA ASP A 11 9.32 -0.60 -5.72
C ASP A 11 8.53 0.50 -6.44
N ASN A 12 9.07 1.08 -7.52
CA ASN A 12 8.39 2.13 -8.28
C ASN A 12 7.07 1.68 -8.93
N PHE A 13 6.95 0.42 -9.33
CA PHE A 13 5.85 -0.08 -10.16
C PHE A 13 4.98 -1.13 -9.47
N CYS A 14 5.50 -1.79 -8.44
CA CYS A 14 4.88 -2.94 -7.82
C CYS A 14 4.87 -2.86 -6.30
N VAL A 15 3.99 -3.66 -5.71
CA VAL A 15 3.88 -3.91 -4.27
C VAL A 15 3.81 -5.41 -4.04
N LEU A 16 4.56 -5.92 -3.07
CA LEU A 16 4.46 -7.31 -2.63
C LEU A 16 3.48 -7.39 -1.46
N LEU A 17 2.35 -8.06 -1.68
CA LEU A 17 1.30 -8.24 -0.69
C LEU A 17 1.37 -9.68 -0.15
N ARG A 18 1.49 -9.83 1.17
CA ARG A 18 1.50 -11.13 1.84
C ARG A 18 0.20 -11.39 2.58
N ARG A 19 -0.38 -12.57 2.40
CA ARG A 19 -1.56 -13.06 3.11
C ARG A 19 -1.50 -14.58 3.24
N ASP A 20 -1.78 -15.11 4.44
CA ASP A 20 -1.92 -16.55 4.71
C ASP A 20 -0.71 -17.39 4.22
N GLY A 21 0.50 -16.87 4.38
CA GLY A 21 1.74 -17.53 3.94
C GLY A 21 2.08 -17.36 2.45
N HIS A 22 1.16 -16.84 1.64
CA HIS A 22 1.37 -16.56 0.22
C HIS A 22 1.80 -15.12 -0.03
N SER A 23 2.68 -14.94 -1.01
CA SER A 23 3.13 -13.63 -1.49
C SER A 23 2.62 -13.40 -2.91
N GLN A 24 2.03 -12.24 -3.15
CA GLN A 24 1.51 -11.83 -4.46
C GLN A 24 2.15 -10.52 -4.88
N LEU A 25 2.72 -10.47 -6.08
CA LEU A 25 3.17 -9.24 -6.71
C LEU A 25 1.96 -8.53 -7.35
N VAL A 26 1.74 -7.27 -6.99
CA VAL A 26 0.64 -6.45 -7.52
C VAL A 26 1.21 -5.22 -8.21
N TYR A 27 0.87 -5.04 -9.48
CA TYR A 27 1.25 -3.85 -10.24
C TYR A 27 0.38 -2.65 -9.84
N LYS A 28 1.01 -1.49 -9.61
CA LYS A 28 0.32 -0.27 -9.17
C LYS A 28 -0.70 0.26 -10.19
N HIS A 29 -0.49 0.04 -11.48
CA HIS A 29 -1.45 0.46 -12.51
C HIS A 29 -2.81 -0.25 -12.40
N ALA A 30 -2.87 -1.39 -11.70
CA ALA A 30 -4.09 -2.14 -11.44
C ALA A 30 -4.73 -1.81 -10.07
N ILE A 31 -4.11 -0.92 -9.28
CA ILE A 31 -4.59 -0.52 -7.96
C ILE A 31 -5.29 0.83 -8.10
N SER A 32 -6.59 0.90 -7.79
CA SER A 32 -7.33 2.17 -7.74
C SER A 32 -7.22 2.88 -6.39
N THR A 33 -7.14 2.12 -5.29
CA THR A 33 -7.15 2.68 -3.93
C THR A 33 -6.49 1.71 -2.95
N ILE A 34 -5.79 2.26 -1.95
CA ILE A 34 -5.25 1.52 -0.81
C ILE A 34 -5.98 2.01 0.45
N MET A 35 -6.55 1.07 1.21
CA MET A 35 -7.26 1.36 2.46
C MET A 35 -6.48 0.73 3.62
N PRO A 36 -5.89 1.54 4.52
CA PRO A 36 -5.23 1.05 5.72
C PRO A 36 -6.21 0.29 6.63
N GLY A 37 -5.72 -0.76 7.30
CA GLY A 37 -6.54 -1.53 8.24
C GLY A 37 -6.83 -0.79 9.55
N GLN A 38 -6.01 0.22 9.89
CA GLN A 38 -6.13 1.12 11.03
C GLN A 38 -5.67 2.51 10.60
N PRO A 39 -6.09 3.60 11.29
CA PRO A 39 -5.54 4.93 11.04
C PRO A 39 -4.02 4.90 11.11
N MET A 40 -3.36 5.48 10.10
CA MET A 40 -1.91 5.62 10.07
C MET A 40 -1.54 7.09 10.27
N GLN A 41 -0.54 7.35 11.09
CA GLN A 41 0.07 8.67 11.15
C GLN A 41 0.81 8.89 9.82
N MET A 42 0.31 9.83 9.03
CA MET A 42 1.02 10.30 7.84
C MET A 42 1.97 11.40 8.27
N PHE A 43 3.10 11.52 7.59
CA PHE A 43 3.90 12.73 7.68
C PHE A 43 3.12 13.83 6.96
N GLU A 44 2.60 14.80 7.72
CA GLU A 44 2.11 16.04 7.12
C GLU A 44 3.34 16.80 6.59
N SER A 45 3.37 17.08 5.29
CA SER A 45 4.41 17.92 4.72
C SER A 45 4.20 19.36 5.20
N GLU A 46 5.26 20.02 5.68
CA GLU A 46 5.26 21.43 6.12
C GLU A 46 4.85 22.42 5.01
N GLU A 47 4.68 21.97 3.77
CA GLU A 47 4.20 22.78 2.63
C GLU A 47 2.77 23.30 2.77
N ALA A 48 1.96 22.76 3.69
CA ALA A 48 0.60 23.28 3.94
C ALA A 48 0.59 24.50 4.89
N ALA A 49 1.74 24.91 5.43
CA ALA A 49 1.87 25.99 6.40
C ALA A 49 2.57 27.26 5.87
N SER A 50 2.83 27.37 4.56
CA SER A 50 3.42 28.57 3.92
C SER A 50 2.45 29.31 3.02
#